data_AF-A0A1C5BRF3-F1
#
_entry.id   AF-A0A1C5BRF3-F1
#
_cell.length_a   1.000
_cell.length_b   1.000
_cell.length_c   1.000
_cell.angle_alpha   90.00
_cell.angle_beta   90.00
_cell.angle_gamma   90.00
#
_symmetry.space_group_name_H-M   'P 1'
#
loop_
_entity.id
_entity.type
_entity.pdbx_description
1 polymer ?
#
loop_
_entity_poly.entity_id
_entity_poly.type
_entity_poly.pdbx_seq_one_letter_code
_entity_poly.pdbx_strand_id
1 'polypeptide(L)'
;MLGIGELTLVLLVIVVVLSIKRLPDLVRSAGKAARILKSEKRALKEQDTPQPAPPGTGPGAANDDARPSPRVIRGETTERRDP
;
A
#
# COMPACT_ATOMS: atom_id res chain seq x y z
N MET A 1 -9.52 -15.55 38.54
CA MET A 1 -10.20 -15.76 37.24
C MET A 1 -9.62 -14.74 36.29
N LEU A 2 -8.53 -15.08 35.60
CA LEU A 2 -7.95 -14.21 34.57
C LEU A 2 -8.90 -14.30 33.36
N GLY A 3 -9.70 -13.27 33.17
CA GLY A 3 -10.77 -13.24 32.18
C GLY A 3 -10.29 -12.70 30.83
N ILE A 4 -11.21 -12.71 29.86
CA ILE A 4 -11.02 -12.08 28.54
C ILE A 4 -10.63 -10.60 28.69
N GLY A 5 -11.09 -9.93 29.76
CA GLY A 5 -10.77 -8.53 30.07
C GLY A 5 -9.27 -8.28 30.27
N GLU A 6 -8.59 -9.04 31.14
CA GLU A 6 -7.14 -8.88 31.34
C GLU A 6 -6.34 -9.26 30.09
N LEU A 7 -6.74 -10.31 29.38
CA LEU A 7 -6.07 -10.70 28.13
C LEU A 7 -6.20 -9.62 27.05
N THR A 8 -7.39 -9.00 26.94
CA THR A 8 -7.63 -7.90 26.00
C THR A 8 -6.78 -6.69 26.36
N LEU A 9 -6.68 -6.35 27.65
CA LEU A 9 -5.89 -5.22 28.10
C LEU A 9 -4.39 -5.44 27.84
N VAL A 10 -3.86 -6.63 28.16
CA VAL A 10 -2.46 -6.97 27.88
C VAL A 10 -2.18 -6.97 26.38
N LEU A 11 -3.05 -7.57 25.56
CA LEU A 11 -2.91 -7.57 24.11
C LEU A 11 -2.93 -6.14 23.54
N LEU A 12 -3.83 -5.28 24.03
CA LEU A 12 -3.90 -3.88 23.62
C LEU A 12 -2.58 -3.16 23.91
N VAL A 13 -2.02 -3.34 25.11
CA VAL A 13 -0.72 -2.75 25.49
C VAL A 13 0.40 -3.25 24.58
N ILE A 14 0.46 -4.56 24.29
CA ILE A 14 1.46 -5.15 23.37
C ILE A 14 1.35 -4.51 21.99
N VAL A 15 0.14 -4.39 21.46
CA VAL A 15 -0.10 -3.76 20.15
C VAL A 15 0.36 -2.31 20.19
N VAL A 16 -0.01 -1.51 21.19
CA VAL A 16 0.41 -0.09 21.30
C VAL A 16 1.95 0.04 21.29
N VAL A 17 2.66 -0.79 22.05
CA VAL A 17 4.14 -0.77 22.12
C VAL A 17 4.79 -1.19 20.80
N LEU A 18 4.22 -2.17 20.09
CA LEU A 18 4.77 -2.62 18.80
C LEU A 18 4.40 -1.65 17.65
N SER A 19 3.28 -0.94 17.79
CA SER A 19 2.67 -0.19 16.70
C SER A 19 3.22 1.21 16.50
N ILE A 20 3.79 1.82 17.53
CA ILE A 20 4.33 3.20 17.52
C ILE A 20 5.31 3.51 16.37
N LYS A 21 5.99 2.51 15.83
CA LYS A 21 6.92 2.70 14.69
C LYS A 21 6.61 1.87 13.46
N ARG A 22 5.91 0.74 13.60
CA ARG A 22 5.74 -0.24 12.52
C ARG A 22 4.37 -0.18 11.84
N LEU A 23 3.31 0.26 12.52
CA LEU A 23 2.00 0.43 11.88
C LEU A 23 2.00 1.44 10.71
N PRO A 24 2.55 2.66 10.84
CA PRO A 24 2.49 3.62 9.74
C PRO A 24 3.27 3.14 8.50
N ASP A 25 4.41 2.49 8.69
CA ASP A 25 5.22 1.92 7.60
C ASP A 25 4.52 0.73 6.92
N LEU A 26 3.90 -0.16 7.71
CA LEU A 26 3.14 -1.29 7.19
C LEU A 26 1.89 -0.81 6.44
N VAL A 27 1.17 0.18 6.97
CA VAL A 27 -0.01 0.75 6.30
C VAL A 27 0.38 1.49 5.01
N ARG A 28 1.51 2.23 4.99
CA ARG A 28 1.96 2.96 3.79
C ARG A 28 2.43 2.00 2.68
N SER A 29 3.10 0.91 3.03
CA SER A 29 3.54 -0.12 2.06
C SER A 29 2.38 -1.01 1.59
N ALA A 30 1.54 -1.48 2.52
CA ALA A 30 0.34 -2.25 2.21
C ALA A 30 -0.68 -1.44 1.38
N GLY A 31 -0.81 -0.13 1.60
CA GLY A 31 -1.66 0.75 0.81
C GLY A 31 -1.24 0.84 -0.66
N LYS A 32 0.08 0.87 -0.94
CA LYS A 32 0.60 0.82 -2.31
C LYS A 32 0.27 -0.52 -2.99
N ALA A 33 0.54 -1.64 -2.33
CA ALA A 33 0.24 -2.97 -2.85
C ALA A 33 -1.27 -3.17 -3.05
N ALA A 34 -2.10 -2.76 -2.09
CA ALA A 34 -3.55 -2.84 -2.17
C ALA A 34 -4.13 -2.00 -3.32
N ARG A 35 -3.53 -0.85 -3.65
CA ARG A 35 -3.94 -0.04 -4.80
C ARG A 35 -3.71 -0.78 -6.11
N ILE A 36 -2.54 -1.42 -6.27
CA ILE A 36 -2.20 -2.22 -7.46
C ILE A 36 -3.15 -3.41 -7.58
N LEU A 37 -3.31 -4.17 -6.50
CA LEU A 37 -4.18 -5.33 -6.46
C LEU A 37 -5.66 -4.97 -6.67
N LYS A 38 -6.10 -3.78 -6.21
CA LYS A 38 -7.45 -3.26 -6.45
C LYS A 38 -7.65 -2.87 -7.91
N SER A 39 -6.67 -2.25 -8.58
CA SER A 39 -6.76 -1.94 -10.01
C SER A 39 -6.74 -3.19 -10.88
N GLU A 40 -5.90 -4.18 -10.55
CA GLU A 40 -5.85 -5.46 -11.27
C GLU A 40 -7.16 -6.23 -11.09
N LYS A 41 -7.67 -6.37 -9.87
CA LYS A 41 -8.98 -7.01 -9.62
C LYS A 41 -10.13 -6.29 -10.32
N ARG A 42 -10.05 -4.96 -10.47
CA ARG A 42 -11.07 -4.18 -11.17
C ARG A 42 -11.00 -4.41 -12.68
N ALA A 43 -9.81 -4.50 -13.25
CA ALA A 43 -9.62 -4.86 -14.66
C ALA A 43 -10.09 -6.29 -14.96
N LEU A 44 -9.96 -7.23 -14.03
CA LEU A 44 -10.56 -8.56 -14.16
C LEU A 44 -12.10 -8.50 -14.12
N LYS A 45 -12.68 -7.72 -13.19
CA LYS A 45 -14.14 -7.56 -13.12
C LYS A 45 -14.74 -6.82 -14.32
N GLU A 46 -14.03 -5.84 -14.86
CA GLU A 46 -14.43 -5.08 -16.06
C GLU A 46 -14.29 -5.93 -17.34
N GLN A 47 -13.46 -6.98 -17.35
CA GLN A 47 -13.41 -7.94 -18.46
C GLN A 47 -14.63 -8.89 -18.48
N ASP A 48 -15.24 -9.16 -17.32
CA ASP A 48 -16.45 -9.99 -17.20
C ASP A 48 -17.76 -9.21 -17.45
N THR A 49 -17.70 -7.89 -17.64
CA THR A 49 -18.89 -7.04 -17.92
C THR A 49 -18.61 -6.10 -19.08
N PRO A 50 -19.33 -6.20 -20.22
CA PRO A 50 -19.16 -5.23 -21.29
C PRO A 50 -19.68 -3.85 -20.84
N GLN A 51 -18.84 -2.79 -21.00
CA GLN A 51 -19.17 -1.33 -21.10
C GLN A 51 -18.70 -0.39 -19.95
N PRO A 52 -18.63 0.94 -20.18
CA PRO A 52 -17.73 1.75 -21.02
C PRO A 52 -16.64 2.47 -20.17
N ALA A 53 -15.59 2.97 -20.83
CA ALA A 53 -14.44 3.63 -20.20
C ALA A 53 -14.79 4.77 -19.20
N PRO A 54 -14.19 4.82 -17.99
CA PRO A 54 -14.34 5.96 -17.08
C PRO A 54 -13.41 7.13 -17.47
N PRO A 55 -13.86 8.39 -17.35
CA PRO A 55 -13.03 9.56 -17.57
C PRO A 55 -11.93 9.63 -16.50
N GLY A 56 -10.70 9.93 -16.94
CA GLY A 56 -9.51 9.91 -16.10
C GLY A 56 -9.63 10.80 -14.87
N THR A 57 -9.21 10.27 -13.72
CA THR A 57 -8.63 11.05 -12.61
C THR A 57 -7.83 10.08 -11.75
N GLY A 58 -6.50 10.11 -11.88
CA GLY A 58 -5.62 9.47 -10.92
C GLY A 58 -5.65 10.25 -9.60
N PRO A 59 -5.90 9.62 -8.44
CA PRO A 59 -5.81 10.33 -7.18
C PRO A 59 -4.33 10.47 -6.79
N GLY A 60 -3.77 11.63 -7.13
CA GLY A 60 -2.82 12.35 -6.32
C GLY A 60 -3.57 13.44 -5.57
N ALA A 61 -4.07 13.13 -4.37
CA ALA A 61 -4.57 14.12 -3.41
C ALA A 61 -4.86 13.41 -2.07
N ALA A 62 -3.84 13.28 -1.23
CA ALA A 62 -3.93 13.36 0.24
C ALA A 62 -2.54 13.13 0.85
N ASN A 63 -1.93 14.24 1.26
CA ASN A 63 -0.90 14.34 2.31
C ASN A 63 0.54 13.95 1.94
N ASP A 64 1.21 14.85 1.21
CA ASP A 64 2.67 15.02 1.24
C ASP A 64 2.98 16.45 1.73
N ASP A 65 2.81 16.68 3.04
CA ASP A 65 3.67 17.63 3.74
C ASP A 65 5.08 17.03 3.74
N ALA A 66 6.04 17.78 3.18
CA ALA A 66 7.43 17.43 2.85
C ALA A 66 7.65 16.69 1.51
N ARG A 67 7.95 17.48 0.46
CA ARG A 67 8.63 17.02 -0.76
C ARG A 67 9.93 16.26 -0.38
N PRO A 68 10.27 15.18 -1.08
CA PRO A 68 11.00 15.32 -2.35
C PRO A 68 10.30 14.57 -3.48
N SER A 69 10.29 15.19 -4.66
CA SER A 69 9.86 14.61 -5.92
C SER A 69 10.44 13.19 -6.12
N PRO A 70 9.63 12.18 -6.47
CA PRO A 70 10.14 10.85 -6.76
C PRO A 70 11.03 10.91 -8.00
N ARG A 71 12.35 10.90 -7.82
CA ARG A 71 13.26 10.60 -8.94
C ARG A 71 13.04 9.13 -9.27
N VAL A 72 12.35 8.90 -10.37
CA VAL A 72 12.22 7.56 -10.95
C VAL A 72 13.61 7.16 -11.45
N ILE A 73 14.33 6.37 -10.66
CA ILE A 73 15.52 5.68 -11.15
C ILE A 73 15.00 4.56 -12.07
N ARG A 74 14.96 4.86 -13.37
CA ARG A 74 14.75 3.85 -14.41
C ARG A 74 16.02 2.99 -14.41
N GLY A 75 15.91 1.78 -13.87
CA GLY A 75 16.95 0.76 -14.05
C GLY A 75 16.98 0.37 -15.51
N GLU A 76 17.89 0.96 -16.27
CA GLU A 76 18.30 0.41 -17.55
C GLU A 76 19.21 -0.78 -17.25
N THR A 77 18.73 -2.00 -17.54
CA THR A 77 19.58 -3.18 -17.57
C THR A 77 20.55 -2.96 -18.73
N THR A 78 21.73 -2.42 -18.44
CA THR A 78 22.83 -2.46 -19.40
C THR A 78 23.19 -3.92 -19.59
N GLU A 79 22.72 -4.52 -20.68
CA GLU A 79 23.25 -5.79 -21.17
C GLU A 79 24.74 -5.56 -21.39
N ARG A 80 25.55 -6.13 -20.50
CA ARG A 80 27.01 -6.17 -20.62
C ARG A 80 27.30 -6.91 -21.93
N ARG A 81 27.64 -6.17 -22.97
CA ARG A 81 28.15 -6.72 -24.22
C ARG A 81 29.54 -7.27 -23.95
N ASP A 82 29.66 -8.60 -23.96
CA ASP A 82 30.93 -9.32 -23.83
C ASP A 82 31.88 -8.99 -25.00
N PRO A 83 33.21 -8.91 -24.75
CA PRO A 83 34.24 -9.02 -25.78
C PRO A 83 34.66 -10.48 -26.07
#